data_AF-A0A2X3KU94-F1
#
_entry.id   AF-A0A2X3KU94-F1
#
_cell.length_a   1.000
_cell.length_b   1.000
_cell.length_c   1.000
_cell.angle_alpha   90.00
_cell.angle_beta   90.00
_cell.angle_gamma   90.00
#
_symmetry.space_group_name_H-M   'P 1'
#
loop_
_entity.id
_entity.type
_entity.pdbx_description
1 polymer ?
#
loop_
_entity_poly.entity_id
_entity_poly.type
_entity_poly.pdbx_seq_one_letter_code
_entity_poly.pdbx_strand_id
1 'polypeptide(L)' 'MVVNAAGIWGQRIAEYADLSVKMFPAKGALLILGHRINNMVINRCRKPADADILVPG' A
#
# COMPACT_ATOMS: atom_id res chain seq x y z
N MET A 1 12.24 12.34 23.42
CA MET A 1 11.55 11.25 22.71
C MET A 1 11.95 11.33 21.24
N VAL A 2 12.20 10.20 20.58
CA VAL A 2 12.58 10.12 19.15
C VAL A 2 11.52 9.32 18.41
N VAL A 3 11.11 9.77 17.23
CA VAL A 3 10.12 9.08 16.37
C VAL A 3 10.75 8.78 15.01
N ASN A 4 10.67 7.52 14.57
CA ASN A 4 11.09 7.09 13.24
C ASN A 4 9.89 7.15 12.27
N ALA A 5 9.89 8.11 11.34
CA ALA A 5 8.85 8.33 10.33
C ALA A 5 9.36 8.15 8.90
N ALA A 6 10.41 7.33 8.70
CA ALA A 6 11.09 7.19 7.41
C ALA A 6 10.40 6.23 6.41
N GLY A 7 9.10 5.98 6.55
CA GLY A 7 8.37 5.08 5.64
C GLY A 7 9.03 3.71 5.48
N ILE A 8 9.22 3.25 4.24
CA ILE A 8 9.81 1.93 3.93
C ILE A 8 11.26 1.76 4.41
N TRP A 9 11.96 2.85 4.71
CA TRP A 9 13.33 2.82 5.24
C TRP A 9 13.36 2.70 6.76
N GLY A 10 12.20 2.70 7.43
CA GLY A 10 12.09 2.67 8.89
C GLY A 10 12.82 1.49 9.53
N GLN A 11 12.73 0.29 8.93
CA GLN A 11 13.46 -0.89 9.38
C GLN A 11 14.99 -0.66 9.38
N ARG A 12 15.56 -0.16 8.28
CA ARG A 12 17.02 0.07 8.17
C ARG A 12 17.52 1.09 9.19
N ILE A 13 16.69 2.07 9.55
CA ILE A 13 17.03 3.05 10.60
C ILE A 13 16.98 2.40 11.98
N ALA A 14 16.02 1.52 12.24
CA ALA A 14 15.92 0.79 13.51
C ALA A 14 17.12 -0.15 13.74
N GLU A 15 17.65 -0.76 12.67
CA GLU A 15 18.85 -1.61 12.70
C GLU A 15 20.09 -0.85 13.22
N TYR A 16 20.21 0.47 12.98
CA TYR A 16 21.31 1.28 13.54
C TYR A 16 21.23 1.46 15.07
N ALA A 17 20.09 1.15 15.67
CA ALA A 17 19.88 1.18 17.11
C ALA A 17 19.78 -0.25 17.70
N ASP A 18 20.24 -1.27 16.96
CA ASP A 18 20.14 -2.69 17.31
C ASP A 18 18.69 -3.17 17.55
N LEU A 19 17.71 -2.49 16.95
CA LEU A 19 16.29 -2.82 17.03
C LEU A 19 15.84 -3.63 15.82
N SER A 20 15.06 -4.69 16.06
CA SER A 20 14.49 -5.53 15.00
C SER A 20 13.05 -5.13 14.70
N VAL A 21 12.80 -4.62 13.48
CA VAL A 21 11.47 -4.34 12.93
C VAL A 21 11.34 -5.11 11.63
N LYS A 22 10.31 -5.96 11.49
CA LYS A 22 10.11 -6.75 10.26
C LYS A 22 9.09 -6.08 9.35
N MET A 23 9.56 -5.39 8.32
CA MET A 23 8.71 -4.77 7.30
C MET A 23 8.64 -5.62 6.03
N PHE A 24 7.48 -5.59 5.37
CA PHE A 24 7.24 -6.25 4.08
C PHE A 24 6.83 -5.18 3.05
N PRO A 25 7.77 -4.39 2.52
CA PRO A 25 7.45 -3.36 1.54
C PRO A 25 6.89 -4.02 0.27
N ALA A 26 5.72 -3.54 -0.17
CA ALA A 26 5.07 -3.97 -1.40
C ALA A 26 4.95 -2.79 -2.36
N LYS A 27 5.07 -3.06 -3.66
CA LYS A 27 4.82 -2.08 -4.71
C LYS A 27 3.38 -2.23 -5.20
N GLY A 28 2.70 -1.11 -5.41
CA GLY A 28 1.37 -1.06 -6.02
C GLY A 28 1.28 0.09 -7.02
N ALA A 29 0.35 -0.01 -7.96
CA ALA A 29 0.04 1.04 -8.92
C ALA A 29 -1.48 1.31 -8.92
N LEU A 30 -1.86 2.54 -9.25
CA LEU A 30 -3.25 2.94 -9.43
C LEU A 30 -3.46 3.35 -10.89
N LEU A 31 -4.39 2.69 -11.57
CA LEU A 31 -4.82 3.07 -12.92
C LEU A 31 -5.95 4.08 -12.80
N ILE A 32 -5.82 5.22 -13.51
CA ILE A 32 -6.82 6.29 -13.55
C ILE A 32 -7.35 6.42 -14.98
N LEU A 33 -8.66 6.54 -15.12
CA LEU A 33 -9.35 6.67 -16.41
C LEU A 33 -9.97 8.08 -16.52
N GLY A 34 -9.93 8.67 -17.72
CA GLY A 34 -10.46 10.02 -17.97
C GLY A 34 -11.99 10.11 -18.09
N HIS A 35 -12.71 8.99 -17.97
CA HIS A 35 -14.16 8.94 -17.97
C HIS A 35 -14.65 7.89 -16.97
N ARG A 36 -15.86 8.09 -16.44
CA ARG A 36 -16.47 7.18 -15.47
C ARG A 36 -16.90 5.88 -16.16
N ILE A 37 -16.47 4.74 -15.61
CA ILE A 37 -16.85 3.40 -16.09
C ILE A 37 -17.81 2.65 -15.16
N ASN A 38 -17.97 3.13 -13.91
CA ASN A 38 -18.86 2.56 -12.90
C ASN A 38 -19.38 3.64 -11.93
N ASN A 39 -20.58 3.40 -11.37
CA ASN A 39 -21.21 4.27 -10.36
C ASN A 39 -21.12 3.71 -8.93
N MET A 40 -20.63 2.47 -8.76
CA MET A 40 -20.49 1.81 -7.46
C MET A 40 -19.16 1.06 -7.41
N VAL A 41 -18.66 0.80 -6.21
CA VAL A 41 -17.46 -0.03 -6.02
C VAL A 41 -17.72 -1.44 -6.53
N ILE A 42 -16.83 -1.94 -7.39
CA ILE A 42 -16.83 -3.32 -7.86
C ILE A 42 -15.66 -4.04 -7.21
N ASN A 43 -15.93 -5.19 -6.59
CA ASN A 43 -14.95 -6.04 -5.93
C ASN A 43 -15.11 -7.48 -6.41
N ARG A 44 -14.00 -8.19 -6.69
CA ARG A 44 -14.05 -9.60 -7.14
C ARG A 44 -14.39 -10.61 -6.04
N CYS A 45 -14.52 -10.19 -4.78
CA CYS A 45 -14.90 -11.03 -3.63
C CYS A 45 -14.08 -12.34 -3.49
N ARG A 46 -12.80 -12.29 -3.88
CA ARG A 46 -11.83 -13.38 -3.77
C ARG A 46 -10.69 -12.98 -2.83
N LYS A 47 -9.74 -13.91 -2.60
CA LYS A 47 -8.50 -13.57 -1.88
C LYS A 47 -7.78 -12.40 -2.59
N PRO A 48 -7.25 -11.41 -1.85
CA PRO A 48 -6.65 -10.21 -2.44
C PRO A 48 -5.51 -10.53 -3.42
N ALA A 49 -5.54 -9.84 -4.55
CA ALA A 49 -4.55 -9.83 -5.61
C ALA A 49 -4.71 -8.55 -6.45
N ASP A 50 -3.95 -8.44 -7.53
CA ASP A 50 -3.88 -7.22 -8.33
C ASP A 50 -5.22 -6.88 -9.00
N ALA A 51 -5.52 -5.57 -9.07
CA ALA A 51 -6.71 -5.00 -9.73
C ALA A 51 -8.05 -5.61 -9.26
N ASP A 52 -8.17 -5.93 -7.97
CA ASP A 52 -9.38 -6.56 -7.41
C ASP A 52 -10.51 -5.61 -7.03
N ILE A 53 -10.22 -4.31 -6.96
CA ILE A 53 -11.19 -3.26 -6.66
C ILE A 53 -11.19 -2.22 -7.77
N LEU A 54 -12.39 -1.85 -8.23
CA LEU A 54 -12.61 -0.69 -9.09
C LEU A 54 -13.52 0.27 -8.32
N VAL A 55 -12.97 1.44 -8.00
CA VAL A 55 -13.71 2.50 -7.33
C VAL A 55 -14.26 3.50 -8.35
N PRO A 56 -15.45 4.09 -8.12
CA PRO A 56 -15.93 5.17 -8.96
C PRO A 56 -15.01 6.39 -8.82
N GLY A 57 -14.41 6.85 -9.93
CA GLY A 57 -13.66 8.11 -10.01
C GLY A 57 -14.56 9.33 -10.10
#